data_AF-A0A841VF04-F1
#
_entry.id   AF-A0A841VF04-F1
#
_cell.length_a   1.000
_cell.length_b   1.000
_cell.length_c   1.000
_cell.angle_alpha   90.00
_cell.angle_beta   90.00
_cell.angle_gamma   90.00
#
_symmetry.space_group_name_H-M   'P 1'
#
loop_
_entity.id
_entity.type
_entity.pdbx_description
1 polymer ?
#
loop_
_entity_poly.entity_id
_entity_poly.type
_entity_poly.pdbx_seq_one_letter_code
_entity_poly.pdbx_strand_id
1 'polypeptide(L)'
;MRDRSDINHAYEILGLEPGASQAQVKRTYRKLVKIWHPDRFVDQKQKQEAEEKIKLINVAYNKLKSESPSEPPIPENPSSSSPKNPTKISVNRWDAEAFYTLGVENAMGGRYEDAIADFTHAIRLNPHYVDAYKYRGLVCSQLGYEYRAASDLNKAAQIEQELKNPGAVREVRSPRYVSKPRSLLERFCQGIKKILRLNRRWK
;
A
#
# COMPACT_ATOMS: atom_id res chain seq x y z
N MET A 1 31.35 0.26 21.53
CA MET A 1 31.41 1.66 21.06
C MET A 1 30.89 1.87 19.62
N ARG A 2 30.81 0.85 18.74
CA ARG A 2 30.34 1.03 17.34
C ARG A 2 28.83 1.33 17.20
N ASP A 3 27.99 0.73 18.04
CA ASP A 3 26.53 0.80 17.90
C ASP A 3 25.91 2.20 18.10
N ARG A 4 26.51 3.04 18.96
CA ARG A 4 26.03 4.43 19.17
C ARG A 4 26.28 5.33 17.96
N SER A 5 27.37 5.11 17.23
CA SER A 5 27.69 5.87 16.01
C SER A 5 26.68 5.55 14.90
N ASP A 6 26.27 4.29 14.79
CA ASP A 6 25.34 3.83 13.77
C ASP A 6 23.90 4.35 14.03
N ILE A 7 23.52 4.50 15.30
CA ILE A 7 22.21 5.08 15.69
C ILE A 7 22.14 6.57 15.37
N ASN A 8 23.18 7.34 15.67
CA ASN A 8 23.21 8.77 15.36
C ASN A 8 23.14 9.00 13.86
N HIS A 9 23.84 8.18 13.07
CA HIS A 9 23.76 8.24 11.61
C HIS A 9 22.34 7.97 11.08
N ALA A 10 21.58 7.08 11.71
CA ALA A 10 20.17 6.86 11.36
C ALA A 10 19.29 8.09 11.61
N TYR A 11 19.53 8.84 12.70
CA TYR A 11 18.85 10.11 12.94
C TYR A 11 19.22 11.17 11.88
N GLU A 12 20.51 11.26 11.50
CA GLU A 12 20.97 12.17 10.44
C GLU A 12 20.30 11.89 9.09
N ILE A 13 20.18 10.62 8.69
CA ILE A 13 19.49 10.22 7.44
C ILE A 13 18.04 10.71 7.42
N LEU A 14 17.37 10.70 8.59
CA LEU A 14 16.00 11.21 8.72
C LEU A 14 15.94 12.73 8.95
N GLY A 15 17.08 13.41 9.13
CA GLY A 15 17.14 14.83 9.47
C GLY A 15 16.54 15.14 10.84
N LEU A 16 16.84 14.29 11.83
CA LEU A 16 16.38 14.40 13.21
C LEU A 16 17.56 14.54 14.16
N GLU A 17 17.32 15.18 15.30
CA GLU A 17 18.29 15.23 16.39
C GLU A 17 18.39 13.87 17.10
N PRO A 18 19.59 13.46 17.57
CA PRO A 18 19.75 12.25 18.36
C PRO A 18 18.84 12.24 19.59
N GLY A 19 18.07 11.17 19.76
CA GLY A 19 17.11 11.03 20.87
C GLY A 19 15.71 11.57 20.57
N ALA A 20 15.40 11.93 19.31
CA ALA A 20 14.04 12.27 18.91
C ALA A 20 13.03 11.15 19.25
N SER A 21 11.80 11.53 19.60
CA SER A 21 10.74 10.59 19.97
C SER A 21 10.34 9.68 18.81
N GLN A 22 9.84 8.47 19.13
CA GLN A 22 9.33 7.53 18.11
C GLN A 22 8.19 8.12 17.27
N ALA A 23 7.36 8.98 17.86
CA ALA A 23 6.33 9.72 17.13
C ALA A 23 6.92 10.66 16.06
N GLN A 24 8.00 11.38 16.40
CA GLN A 24 8.74 12.23 15.45
C GLN A 24 9.39 11.40 14.35
N VAL A 25 10.08 10.31 14.71
CA VAL A 25 10.69 9.37 13.76
C VAL A 25 9.67 8.86 12.74
N LYS A 26 8.52 8.37 13.22
CA LYS A 26 7.43 7.86 12.36
C LYS A 26 6.81 8.95 11.48
N ARG A 27 6.64 10.17 12.00
CA ARG A 27 6.11 11.30 11.24
C ARG A 27 7.06 11.71 10.12
N THR A 28 8.34 11.82 10.43
CA THR A 28 9.38 12.20 9.46
C THR A 28 9.57 11.12 8.41
N TYR A 29 9.59 9.85 8.80
CA TYR A 29 9.60 8.71 7.88
C TYR A 29 8.47 8.82 6.84
N ARG A 30 7.22 8.97 7.30
CA ARG A 30 6.05 9.11 6.40
C ARG A 30 6.18 10.30 5.46
N LYS A 31 6.69 11.43 5.97
CA LYS A 31 6.92 12.65 5.16
C LYS A 31 7.97 12.39 4.08
N LEU A 32 9.11 11.81 4.44
CA LEU A 32 10.20 11.52 3.51
C LEU A 32 9.78 10.49 2.45
N VAL A 33 9.06 9.43 2.84
CA VAL A 33 8.53 8.44 1.90
C VAL A 33 7.57 9.09 0.90
N LYS A 34 6.71 10.01 1.36
CA LYS A 34 5.82 10.77 0.47
C LYS A 34 6.61 11.67 -0.50
N ILE A 35 7.70 12.28 -0.05
CA ILE A 35 8.53 13.16 -0.88
C ILE A 35 9.29 12.34 -1.94
N TRP A 36 9.95 11.27 -1.52
CA TRP A 36 10.83 10.45 -2.35
C TRP A 36 10.14 9.22 -2.95
N HIS A 37 8.81 9.22 -3.04
CA HIS A 37 8.11 8.11 -3.68
C HIS A 37 8.45 8.07 -5.18
N PRO A 38 8.95 6.95 -5.74
CA PRO A 38 9.41 6.90 -7.13
C PRO A 38 8.35 7.27 -8.18
N ASP A 39 7.07 6.90 -7.96
CA ASP A 39 5.95 7.29 -8.85
C ASP A 39 5.76 8.82 -9.00
N ARG A 40 6.43 9.66 -8.19
CA ARG A 40 6.37 11.12 -8.33
C ARG A 40 7.30 11.67 -9.42
N PHE A 41 8.25 10.87 -9.88
CA PHE A 41 9.30 11.30 -10.80
C PHE A 41 9.07 10.67 -12.17
N VAL A 42 9.13 11.48 -13.22
CA VAL A 42 8.97 11.01 -14.61
C VAL A 42 10.31 10.50 -15.15
N ASP A 43 11.40 11.21 -14.85
CA ASP A 43 12.74 10.87 -15.32
C ASP A 43 13.32 9.63 -14.61
N GLN A 44 13.95 8.76 -15.39
CA GLN A 44 14.45 7.47 -14.88
C GLN A 44 15.60 7.63 -13.88
N LYS A 45 16.47 8.64 -14.07
CA LYS A 45 17.58 8.90 -13.15
C LYS A 45 17.04 9.43 -11.82
N GLN A 46 16.06 10.33 -11.86
CA GLN A 46 15.36 10.80 -10.66
C GLN A 46 14.60 9.69 -9.93
N LYS A 47 13.95 8.77 -10.67
CA LYS A 47 13.33 7.57 -10.09
C LYS A 47 14.36 6.72 -9.32
N GLN A 48 15.53 6.49 -9.91
CA GLN A 48 16.61 5.72 -9.27
C GLN A 48 17.14 6.43 -8.02
N GLU A 49 17.35 7.73 -8.06
CA GLU A 49 17.74 8.52 -6.89
C GLU A 49 16.69 8.42 -5.78
N ALA A 50 15.41 8.53 -6.13
CA ALA A 50 14.30 8.38 -5.19
C ALA A 50 14.28 6.98 -4.57
N GLU A 51 14.51 5.91 -5.35
CA GLU A 51 14.66 4.56 -4.81
C GLU A 51 15.81 4.44 -3.81
N GLU A 52 16.97 5.01 -4.12
CA GLU A 52 18.13 4.99 -3.23
C GLU A 52 17.86 5.73 -1.92
N LYS A 53 17.24 6.92 -2.01
CA LYS A 53 16.79 7.67 -0.84
C LYS A 53 15.83 6.85 0.01
N ILE A 54 14.81 6.23 -0.59
CA ILE A 54 13.85 5.38 0.12
C ILE A 54 14.53 4.18 0.80
N LYS A 55 15.52 3.54 0.14
CA LYS A 55 16.30 2.45 0.74
C LYS A 55 17.02 2.93 2.01
N LEU A 56 17.71 4.06 1.95
CA LEU A 56 18.40 4.65 3.10
C LEU A 56 17.42 5.00 4.23
N ILE A 57 16.30 5.65 3.89
CA ILE A 57 15.24 6.02 4.84
C ILE A 57 14.68 4.78 5.54
N ASN A 58 14.42 3.69 4.81
CA ASN A 58 13.91 2.44 5.37
C ASN A 58 14.93 1.77 6.30
N VAL A 59 16.21 1.74 5.92
CA VAL A 59 17.28 1.20 6.77
C VAL A 59 17.38 1.99 8.08
N ALA A 60 17.44 3.32 8.00
CA ALA A 60 17.50 4.20 9.16
C ALA A 60 16.27 4.02 10.07
N TYR A 61 15.06 4.03 9.51
CA TYR A 61 13.83 3.83 10.27
C TYR A 61 13.79 2.47 10.98
N ASN A 62 14.15 1.39 10.29
CA ASN A 62 14.14 0.06 10.88
C ASN A 62 15.17 -0.08 12.02
N LYS A 63 16.34 0.54 11.88
CA LYS A 63 17.36 0.58 12.95
C LYS A 63 16.83 1.34 14.18
N LEU A 64 16.26 2.52 14.01
CA LEU A 64 15.66 3.28 15.13
C LEU A 64 14.47 2.56 15.77
N LYS A 65 13.71 1.80 14.97
CA LYS A 65 12.58 0.99 15.44
C LYS A 65 13.05 -0.23 16.25
N SER A 66 14.15 -0.89 15.87
CA SER A 66 14.63 -2.09 16.56
C SER A 66 15.30 -1.81 17.90
N GLU A 67 15.91 -0.63 18.07
CA GLU A 67 16.61 -0.23 19.30
C GLU A 67 15.68 0.29 20.40
N SER A 68 14.40 0.53 20.08
CA SER A 68 13.42 0.93 21.08
C SER A 68 12.84 -0.32 21.72
N PRO A 69 13.01 -0.54 23.05
CA PRO A 69 12.19 -1.51 23.76
C PRO A 69 10.75 -1.16 23.46
N SER A 70 9.96 -2.15 23.04
CA SER A 70 8.52 -2.01 22.79
C SER A 70 7.92 -1.13 23.87
N GLU A 71 7.44 0.06 23.51
CA GLU A 71 6.56 0.82 24.41
C GLU A 71 5.50 -0.17 24.91
N PRO A 72 5.31 -0.31 26.24
CA PRO A 72 4.20 -1.11 26.74
C PRO A 72 2.93 -0.61 26.05
N PRO A 73 2.03 -1.53 25.64
CA PRO A 73 0.80 -1.12 24.99
C PRO A 73 0.11 -0.11 25.90
N ILE A 74 -0.02 1.12 25.40
CA ILE A 74 -0.85 2.12 26.05
C ILE A 74 -2.22 1.46 26.19
N PRO A 75 -2.77 1.31 27.42
CA PRO A 75 -4.10 0.76 27.57
C PRO A 75 -5.08 1.70 26.89
N GLU A 76 -5.63 1.27 25.76
CA GLU A 76 -6.90 1.78 25.26
C GLU A 76 -7.95 1.41 26.30
N ASN A 77 -8.09 2.24 27.34
CA ASN A 77 -9.08 1.98 28.37
C ASN A 77 -10.45 2.54 27.94
N PRO A 78 -11.51 1.74 28.07
CA PRO A 78 -12.81 1.94 27.45
C PRO A 78 -13.78 2.67 28.40
N SER A 79 -14.64 3.52 27.86
CA SER A 79 -15.99 3.81 28.37
C SER A 79 -16.75 4.58 27.30
N SER A 80 -17.65 3.92 26.58
CA SER A 80 -19.02 3.58 26.98
C SER A 80 -19.97 4.76 26.82
N SER A 81 -20.75 4.71 25.75
CA SER A 81 -22.21 4.85 25.84
C SER A 81 -22.77 4.55 24.45
N SER A 82 -23.33 3.35 24.31
CA SER A 82 -24.34 3.11 23.30
C SER A 82 -25.57 3.95 23.64
N PRO A 83 -26.13 4.75 22.74
CA PRO A 83 -27.54 5.04 22.74
C PRO A 83 -28.22 4.03 21.82
N LYS A 84 -28.96 3.08 22.41
CA LYS A 84 -30.04 2.43 21.70
C LYS A 84 -31.13 3.47 21.48
N ASN A 85 -31.41 3.80 20.22
CA ASN A 85 -32.79 4.01 19.76
C ASN A 85 -32.84 3.85 18.23
N PRO A 86 -33.69 2.94 17.70
CA PRO A 86 -33.81 2.74 16.28
C PRO A 86 -34.71 3.82 15.70
N THR A 87 -34.15 4.68 14.85
CA THR A 87 -34.94 5.60 14.04
C THR A 87 -34.66 5.29 12.58
N LYS A 88 -35.68 4.76 11.92
CA LYS A 88 -35.68 4.33 10.51
C LYS A 88 -35.45 5.56 9.63
N ILE A 89 -34.24 5.73 9.13
CA ILE A 89 -33.85 6.85 8.26
C ILE A 89 -33.02 6.27 7.11
N SER A 90 -33.38 6.65 5.88
CA SER A 90 -33.01 6.08 4.58
C SER A 90 -31.56 5.55 4.47
N VAL A 91 -31.41 4.23 4.39
CA VAL A 91 -30.13 3.55 4.16
C VAL A 91 -29.78 3.59 2.68
N ASN A 92 -28.93 4.54 2.28
CA ASN A 92 -28.10 4.34 1.10
C ASN A 92 -26.93 3.43 1.52
N ARG A 93 -27.14 2.12 1.36
CA ARG A 93 -26.29 1.04 1.89
C ARG A 93 -25.13 0.77 0.93
N TRP A 94 -24.12 1.62 0.92
CA TRP A 94 -22.90 1.34 0.16
C TRP A 94 -22.01 0.35 0.91
N ASP A 95 -21.75 -0.80 0.31
CA ASP A 95 -20.80 -1.81 0.78
C ASP A 95 -19.56 -1.88 -0.13
N ALA A 96 -18.65 -2.80 0.16
CA ALA A 96 -17.41 -2.92 -0.61
C ALA A 96 -17.66 -3.21 -2.10
N GLU A 97 -18.69 -3.98 -2.42
CA GLU A 97 -19.07 -4.34 -3.79
C GLU A 97 -19.66 -3.14 -4.55
N ALA A 98 -20.47 -2.33 -3.88
CA ALA A 98 -20.99 -1.09 -4.46
C ALA A 98 -19.86 -0.13 -4.85
N PHE A 99 -18.89 0.11 -3.96
CA PHE A 99 -17.71 0.93 -4.28
C PHE A 99 -16.82 0.30 -5.36
N TYR A 100 -16.64 -1.02 -5.35
CA TYR A 100 -15.91 -1.71 -6.40
C TYR A 100 -16.56 -1.49 -7.78
N THR A 101 -17.89 -1.61 -7.86
CA THR A 101 -18.66 -1.41 -9.09
C THR A 101 -18.50 0.03 -9.61
N LEU A 102 -18.63 1.03 -8.73
CA LEU A 102 -18.37 2.44 -9.08
C LEU A 102 -16.94 2.65 -9.59
N GLY A 103 -15.96 2.01 -8.95
CA GLY A 103 -14.56 2.08 -9.39
C GLY A 103 -14.36 1.51 -10.79
N VAL A 104 -15.03 0.39 -11.13
CA VAL A 104 -15.02 -0.18 -12.48
C VAL A 104 -15.67 0.77 -13.49
N GLU A 105 -16.84 1.33 -13.17
CA GLU A 105 -17.54 2.29 -14.03
C GLU A 105 -16.70 3.55 -14.30
N ASN A 106 -16.08 4.10 -13.27
CA ASN A 106 -15.18 5.24 -13.37
C ASN A 106 -13.94 4.90 -14.22
N ALA A 107 -13.36 3.71 -14.05
CA ALA A 107 -12.21 3.26 -14.85
C ALA A 107 -12.59 3.08 -16.33
N MET A 108 -13.75 2.50 -16.64
CA MET A 108 -14.26 2.39 -18.01
C MET A 108 -14.55 3.75 -18.64
N GLY A 109 -15.03 4.70 -17.83
CA GLY A 109 -15.25 6.09 -18.23
C GLY A 109 -13.98 6.94 -18.34
N GLY A 110 -12.79 6.38 -18.10
CA GLY A 110 -11.51 7.10 -18.12
C GLY A 110 -11.27 8.03 -16.92
N ARG A 111 -12.16 8.01 -15.92
CA ARG A 111 -12.04 8.77 -14.67
C ARG A 111 -11.16 7.98 -13.69
N TYR A 112 -9.87 7.90 -14.00
CA TYR A 112 -8.94 7.02 -13.30
C TYR A 112 -8.68 7.39 -11.84
N GLU A 113 -8.60 8.68 -11.51
CA GLU A 113 -8.41 9.10 -10.11
C GLU A 113 -9.65 8.82 -9.25
N ASP A 114 -10.85 9.03 -9.80
CA ASP A 114 -12.11 8.66 -9.13
C ASP A 114 -12.19 7.14 -8.92
N ALA A 115 -11.82 6.36 -9.94
CA ALA A 115 -11.76 4.90 -9.83
C ALA A 115 -10.80 4.43 -8.72
N ILE A 116 -9.62 5.06 -8.60
CA ILE A 116 -8.68 4.78 -7.52
C ILE A 116 -9.30 5.08 -6.15
N ALA A 117 -10.03 6.18 -6.01
CA ALA A 117 -10.72 6.54 -4.77
C ALA A 117 -11.78 5.50 -4.39
N ASP A 118 -12.61 5.08 -5.35
CA ASP A 118 -13.65 4.07 -5.13
C ASP A 118 -13.09 2.70 -4.78
N PHE A 119 -12.08 2.23 -5.50
CA PHE A 119 -11.41 0.98 -5.13
C PHE A 119 -10.75 1.07 -3.75
N THR A 120 -10.23 2.24 -3.38
CA THR A 120 -9.68 2.48 -2.04
C THR A 120 -10.76 2.38 -0.96
N HIS A 121 -11.97 2.88 -1.23
CA HIS A 121 -13.11 2.70 -0.34
C HIS A 121 -13.54 1.22 -0.23
N ALA A 122 -13.62 0.50 -1.35
CA ALA A 122 -13.91 -0.94 -1.36
C ALA A 122 -12.91 -1.73 -0.51
N ILE A 123 -11.61 -1.46 -0.68
CA ILE A 123 -10.53 -2.10 0.11
C ILE A 123 -10.62 -1.74 1.60
N ARG A 124 -11.02 -0.51 1.94
CA ARG A 124 -11.20 -0.10 3.34
C ARG A 124 -12.34 -0.86 4.01
N LEU A 125 -13.41 -1.12 3.27
CA LEU A 125 -14.58 -1.87 3.76
C LEU A 125 -14.31 -3.38 3.80
N ASN A 126 -13.57 -3.92 2.83
CA ASN A 126 -13.13 -5.30 2.80
C ASN A 126 -11.63 -5.40 2.45
N PRO A 127 -10.75 -5.53 3.47
CA PRO A 127 -9.30 -5.65 3.25
C PRO A 127 -8.84 -6.91 2.51
N HIS A 128 -9.71 -7.90 2.33
CA HIS A 128 -9.46 -9.13 1.58
C HIS A 128 -10.12 -9.12 0.18
N TYR A 129 -10.61 -7.96 -0.28
CA TYR A 129 -11.22 -7.85 -1.60
C TYR A 129 -10.17 -7.87 -2.72
N VAL A 130 -9.84 -9.08 -3.18
CA VAL A 130 -8.82 -9.34 -4.21
C VAL A 130 -9.03 -8.49 -5.47
N ASP A 131 -10.25 -8.44 -6.00
CA ASP A 131 -10.50 -7.71 -7.26
C ASP A 131 -10.32 -6.20 -7.10
N ALA A 132 -10.73 -5.61 -5.98
CA ALA A 132 -10.51 -4.18 -5.75
C ALA A 132 -9.00 -3.82 -5.77
N TYR A 133 -8.12 -4.67 -5.22
CA TYR A 133 -6.67 -4.49 -5.37
C TYR A 133 -6.21 -4.65 -6.82
N LYS A 134 -6.66 -5.71 -7.53
CA LYS A 134 -6.27 -5.93 -8.93
C LYS A 134 -6.64 -4.75 -9.81
N TYR A 135 -7.88 -4.28 -9.75
CA TYR A 135 -8.36 -3.20 -10.59
C TYR A 135 -7.73 -1.85 -10.22
N ARG A 136 -7.53 -1.55 -8.93
CA ARG A 136 -6.77 -0.35 -8.53
C ARG A 136 -5.33 -0.40 -9.05
N GLY A 137 -4.68 -1.57 -8.98
CA GLY A 137 -3.35 -1.78 -9.51
C GLY A 137 -3.26 -1.58 -11.03
N LEU A 138 -4.26 -2.06 -11.77
CA LEU A 138 -4.36 -1.84 -13.22
C LEU A 138 -4.55 -0.38 -13.58
N VAL A 139 -5.44 0.33 -12.87
CA VAL A 139 -5.65 1.78 -13.08
C VAL A 139 -4.38 2.56 -12.74
N CYS A 140 -3.69 2.22 -11.65
CA CYS A 140 -2.39 2.81 -11.32
C CYS A 140 -1.35 2.57 -12.42
N SER A 141 -1.30 1.36 -12.99
CA SER A 141 -0.39 1.05 -14.09
C SER A 141 -0.70 1.88 -15.34
N GLN A 142 -1.98 2.12 -15.62
CA GLN A 142 -2.42 2.94 -16.75
C GLN A 142 -2.01 4.41 -16.58
N LEU A 143 -1.97 4.91 -15.34
CA LEU A 143 -1.49 6.25 -14.99
C LEU A 143 0.04 6.35 -14.87
N GLY A 144 0.77 5.24 -15.02
CA GLY A 144 2.23 5.21 -14.84
C GLY A 144 2.71 5.16 -13.38
N TYR A 145 1.79 4.93 -12.43
CA TYR A 145 2.11 4.69 -11.02
C TYR A 145 2.56 3.23 -10.80
N GLU A 146 3.72 2.88 -11.35
CA GLU A 146 4.28 1.52 -11.39
C GLU A 146 4.44 0.89 -10.00
N TYR A 147 4.87 1.67 -9.00
CA TYR A 147 5.14 1.13 -7.67
C TYR A 147 3.83 0.90 -6.91
N ARG A 148 2.85 1.81 -7.02
CA ARG A 148 1.50 1.59 -6.50
C ARG A 148 0.84 0.38 -7.15
N ALA A 149 0.96 0.25 -8.47
CA ALA A 149 0.43 -0.88 -9.22
C ALA A 149 1.02 -2.21 -8.73
N ALA A 150 2.35 -2.29 -8.63
CA ALA A 150 3.03 -3.49 -8.15
C ALA A 150 2.64 -3.86 -6.71
N SER A 151 2.52 -2.86 -5.83
CA SER A 151 2.08 -3.07 -4.44
C SER A 151 0.69 -3.71 -4.38
N ASP A 152 -0.28 -3.18 -5.13
CA ASP A 152 -1.64 -3.70 -5.12
C ASP A 152 -1.74 -5.10 -5.72
N LEU A 153 -1.05 -5.36 -6.85
CA LEU A 153 -1.05 -6.68 -7.48
C LEU A 153 -0.37 -7.73 -6.60
N ASN A 154 0.71 -7.39 -5.91
CA ASN A 154 1.34 -8.28 -4.95
C ASN A 154 0.41 -8.59 -3.77
N LYS A 155 -0.33 -7.59 -3.28
CA LYS A 155 -1.29 -7.80 -2.20
C LYS A 155 -2.44 -8.71 -2.62
N ALA A 156 -2.96 -8.52 -3.83
CA ALA A 156 -3.98 -9.40 -4.41
C ALA A 156 -3.47 -10.85 -4.48
N ALA A 157 -2.27 -11.07 -5.02
CA ALA A 157 -1.67 -12.41 -5.14
C ALA A 157 -1.45 -13.07 -3.77
N GLN A 158 -1.04 -12.30 -2.76
CA GLN A 158 -0.89 -12.79 -1.39
C GLN A 158 -2.25 -13.28 -0.83
N ILE A 159 -3.30 -12.47 -0.96
CA ILE A 159 -4.63 -12.84 -0.45
C ILE A 159 -5.16 -14.08 -1.18
N GLU A 160 -4.99 -14.18 -2.51
CA GLU A 160 -5.38 -15.37 -3.27
C GLU A 160 -4.65 -16.63 -2.80
N GLN A 161 -3.35 -16.51 -2.48
CA GLN A 161 -2.58 -17.62 -1.93
C GLN A 161 -3.08 -18.02 -0.54
N GLU A 162 -3.39 -17.05 0.32
CA GLU A 162 -3.98 -17.27 1.65
C GLU A 162 -5.34 -17.99 1.54
N LEU A 163 -6.20 -17.56 0.61
CA LEU A 163 -7.50 -18.20 0.36
C LEU A 163 -7.38 -19.62 -0.19
N LYS A 164 -6.36 -19.89 -1.01
CA LYS A 164 -6.10 -21.23 -1.55
C LYS A 164 -5.58 -22.20 -0.48
N ASN A 165 -4.79 -21.69 0.47
CA ASN A 165 -4.12 -22.48 1.51
C ASN A 165 -4.39 -21.91 2.92
N PRO A 166 -5.62 -22.01 3.46
CA PRO A 166 -6.02 -21.35 4.70
C PRO A 166 -5.28 -21.84 5.97
N GLY A 167 -4.50 -22.92 5.88
CA GLY A 167 -3.72 -23.49 6.99
C GLY A 167 -2.19 -23.35 6.87
N ALA A 168 -1.66 -22.81 5.76
CA ALA A 168 -0.21 -22.83 5.51
C ALA A 168 0.56 -21.68 6.17
N VAL A 169 -0.12 -20.62 6.60
CA VAL A 169 0.52 -19.38 7.10
C VAL A 169 0.32 -19.25 8.61
N ARG A 170 0.92 -20.16 9.39
CA ARG A 170 1.17 -19.95 10.84
C ARG A 170 2.61 -19.61 11.18
N GLU A 171 3.51 -19.56 10.19
CA GLU A 171 4.86 -19.03 10.39
C GLU A 171 5.22 -18.07 9.26
N VAL A 172 5.21 -16.77 9.54
CA VAL A 172 6.04 -15.83 8.78
C VAL A 172 6.95 -15.13 9.77
N ARG A 173 8.09 -15.76 10.05
CA ARG A 173 9.32 -15.02 10.38
C ARG A 173 9.67 -14.16 9.16
N SER A 174 10.07 -12.92 9.45
CA SER A 174 10.28 -11.79 8.53
C SER A 174 10.78 -12.16 7.12
N PRO A 175 10.23 -11.56 6.05
CA PRO A 175 10.66 -11.87 4.69
C PRO A 175 12.09 -11.36 4.45
N ARG A 176 13.01 -12.30 4.21
CA ARG A 176 14.29 -12.01 3.57
C ARG A 176 14.02 -11.56 2.13
N TYR A 177 14.58 -10.41 1.77
CA TYR A 177 14.49 -9.82 0.43
C TYR A 177 15.16 -10.77 -0.58
N VAL A 178 14.38 -11.43 -1.43
CA VAL A 178 14.88 -12.25 -2.54
C VAL A 178 14.77 -11.46 -3.84
N SER A 179 15.83 -11.53 -4.65
CA SER A 179 16.04 -10.82 -5.91
C SER A 179 14.89 -10.99 -6.92
N LYS A 180 14.59 -9.90 -7.63
CA LYS A 180 13.44 -9.68 -8.54
C LYS A 180 13.23 -10.84 -9.55
N PRO A 181 12.11 -11.58 -9.50
CA PRO A 181 11.67 -12.38 -10.64
C PRO A 181 11.10 -11.48 -11.74
N ARG A 182 11.15 -11.93 -13.00
CA ARG A 182 10.59 -11.22 -14.18
C ARG A 182 9.16 -10.75 -13.89
N SER A 183 8.82 -9.53 -14.33
CA SER A 183 7.65 -8.82 -13.84
C SER A 183 6.37 -9.62 -14.09
N LEU A 184 5.69 -10.00 -13.00
CA LEU A 184 4.30 -10.50 -13.06
C LEU A 184 3.41 -9.50 -13.80
N LEU A 185 3.78 -8.22 -13.75
CA LEU A 185 3.22 -7.12 -14.52
C LEU A 185 3.28 -7.39 -16.04
N GLU A 186 4.41 -7.80 -16.63
CA GLU A 186 4.49 -8.12 -18.07
C GLU A 186 3.58 -9.29 -18.47
N ARG A 187 3.53 -10.35 -17.66
CA ARG A 187 2.70 -11.54 -17.96
C ARG A 187 1.21 -11.22 -17.83
N PHE A 188 0.84 -10.40 -16.86
CA PHE A 188 -0.55 -10.01 -16.61
C PHE A 188 -1.05 -8.94 -17.60
N CYS A 189 -0.22 -7.94 -17.92
CA CYS A 189 -0.53 -6.91 -18.91
C CYS A 189 -0.71 -7.48 -20.33
N GLN A 190 0.01 -8.56 -20.69
CA GLN A 190 -0.20 -9.25 -21.97
C GLN A 190 -1.56 -9.97 -22.04
N GLY A 191 -2.03 -10.56 -20.94
CA GLY A 191 -3.35 -11.21 -20.88
C GLY A 191 -4.50 -10.22 -21.05
N ILE A 192 -4.41 -9.06 -20.41
CA ILE A 192 -5.48 -8.05 -20.42
C ILE A 192 -5.54 -7.26 -21.73
N LYS A 193 -4.40 -6.98 -22.38
CA LYS A 193 -4.39 -6.42 -23.75
C LYS A 193 -5.14 -7.31 -24.76
N LYS A 194 -5.20 -8.63 -24.52
CA LYS A 194 -5.95 -9.57 -25.36
C LYS A 194 -7.46 -9.51 -25.09
N ILE A 195 -7.86 -9.41 -23.82
CA ILE A 195 -9.26 -9.26 -23.39
C ILE A 195 -9.85 -7.92 -23.86
N LEU A 196 -9.10 -6.83 -23.73
CA LEU A 196 -9.52 -5.50 -24.20
C LEU A 196 -9.51 -5.35 -25.74
N ARG A 197 -8.70 -6.14 -26.47
CA ARG A 197 -8.73 -6.18 -27.95
C ARG A 197 -9.90 -6.99 -28.51
N LEU A 198 -10.40 -8.00 -27.79
CA LEU A 198 -11.52 -8.84 -28.22
C LEU A 198 -12.87 -8.08 -28.24
N ASN A 199 -13.02 -7.03 -27.42
CA ASN A 199 -14.26 -6.23 -27.36
C ASN A 199 -14.35 -5.09 -28.39
N ARG A 200 -13.36 -4.90 -29.29
CA ARG A 200 -13.39 -3.86 -30.36
C ARG A 200 -13.85 -4.38 -31.73
N ARG A 201 -14.69 -5.42 -31.77
CA ARG A 201 -15.17 -6.02 -33.01
C ARG A 201 -16.70 -6.05 -33.08
N TRP A 202 -17.32 -4.88 -33.06
CA TRP A 202 -18.68 -4.66 -33.56
C TRP A 202 -18.69 -3.33 -34.33
N LYS A 203 -18.76 -3.45 -35.65
CA LYS A 203 -19.20 -2.41 -36.59
C LYS A 203 -20.05 -3.13 -37.63
#